data_AF-A0A2S8GMF0-F1
#
_entry.id   AF-A0A2S8GMF0-F1
#
_cell.length_a   1.000
_cell.length_b   1.000
_cell.length_c   1.000
_cell.angle_alpha   90.00
_cell.angle_beta   90.00
_cell.angle_gamma   90.00
#
_symmetry.space_group_name_H-M   'P 1'
#
loop_
_entity.id
_entity.type
_entity.pdbx_description
1 polymer ?
#
loop_
_entity_poly.entity_id
_entity_poly.type
_entity_poly.pdbx_seq_one_letter_code
_entity_poly.pdbx_strand_id
1 'polypeptide(L)'
;MRFLMDLYRRWTTPPVVPPEIVEQLPKYVYDPERYLRTVRPRDFPSYLESWQETAALYDRWEPQLRKFATQARLQNIPPLQDTLSERDLAKVSIIESMIARTETPPRVFRHQVVFCVVPLIALPVANQLWPGSDDRCVLLTSEEMGRWDSIWQHPEEAFPWFCRFDWDVYDPPSQYWFHEYDLTTPEGSEPWLIHYFSWFGSLCAEGKEDLWSWDGKQAAFLRSIEHWDA
;
A
#
# COMPACT_ATOMS: atom_id res chain seq x y z
N MET A 1 1.86 -6.16 -54.13
CA MET A 1 3.21 -6.20 -53.53
C MET A 1 3.57 -4.94 -52.73
N ARG A 2 3.29 -3.71 -53.22
CA ARG A 2 3.54 -2.46 -52.45
C ARG A 2 2.84 -2.39 -51.08
N PHE A 3 1.56 -2.77 -51.00
CA PHE A 3 0.79 -2.76 -49.75
C PHE A 3 1.40 -3.63 -48.64
N LEU A 4 1.89 -4.84 -48.98
CA LEU A 4 2.54 -5.75 -48.04
C LEU A 4 3.91 -5.24 -47.59
N MET A 5 4.64 -4.55 -48.47
CA MET A 5 5.90 -3.89 -48.11
C MET A 5 5.69 -2.65 -47.24
N ASP A 6 4.60 -1.89 -47.44
CA ASP A 6 4.24 -0.75 -46.58
C ASP A 6 3.75 -1.20 -45.21
N LEU A 7 3.00 -2.31 -45.14
CA LEU A 7 2.67 -2.99 -43.89
C LEU A 7 3.95 -3.49 -43.20
N TYR A 8 4.81 -4.22 -43.90
CA TYR A 8 6.07 -4.71 -43.32
C TYR A 8 6.96 -3.57 -42.83
N ARG A 9 7.07 -2.45 -43.56
CA ARG A 9 7.78 -1.23 -43.10
C ARG A 9 7.13 -0.61 -41.88
N ARG A 10 5.80 -0.50 -41.82
CA ARG A 10 5.09 0.02 -40.63
C ARG A 10 5.30 -0.86 -39.40
N TRP A 11 5.54 -2.15 -39.58
CA TRP A 11 5.79 -3.09 -38.49
C TRP A 11 7.28 -3.24 -38.12
N THR A 12 8.20 -2.88 -39.00
CA THR A 12 9.66 -3.03 -38.80
C THR A 12 10.40 -1.72 -38.58
N THR A 13 9.80 -0.57 -38.90
CA THR A 13 10.39 0.73 -38.57
C THR A 13 10.21 0.94 -37.07
N PRO A 14 11.31 1.06 -36.28
CA PRO A 14 11.19 1.37 -34.88
C PRO A 14 10.42 2.67 -34.78
N PRO A 15 9.36 2.68 -34.00
CA PRO A 15 8.49 3.83 -33.99
C PRO A 15 9.21 5.04 -33.42
N VAL A 16 9.02 6.18 -34.07
CA VAL A 16 9.63 7.43 -33.66
C VAL A 16 8.88 7.93 -32.43
N VAL A 17 9.53 7.85 -31.28
CA VAL A 17 9.04 8.46 -30.04
C VAL A 17 9.26 9.97 -30.15
N PRO A 18 8.24 10.81 -29.91
CA PRO A 18 8.42 12.26 -29.91
C PRO A 18 9.54 12.68 -28.93
N PRO A 19 10.47 13.57 -29.33
CA PRO A 19 11.59 14.00 -28.49
C PRO A 19 11.17 14.55 -27.12
N GLU A 20 10.04 15.27 -27.09
CA GLU A 20 9.43 15.81 -25.87
C GLU A 20 9.08 14.73 -24.84
N ILE A 21 8.65 13.55 -25.31
CA ILE A 21 8.31 12.41 -24.44
C ILE A 21 9.60 11.81 -23.87
N VAL A 22 10.64 11.66 -24.70
CA VAL A 22 11.96 11.18 -24.24
C VAL A 22 12.55 12.12 -23.19
N GLU A 23 12.41 13.43 -23.37
CA GLU A 23 12.90 14.44 -22.42
C GLU A 23 12.11 14.45 -21.10
N GLN A 24 10.79 14.25 -21.16
CA GLN A 24 9.93 14.31 -19.97
C GLN A 24 9.86 13.01 -19.18
N LEU A 25 10.02 11.84 -19.84
CA LEU A 25 9.91 10.53 -19.20
C LEU A 25 10.74 10.36 -17.92
N PRO A 26 12.02 10.80 -17.85
CA PRO A 26 12.82 10.68 -16.64
C PRO A 26 12.25 11.41 -15.41
N LYS A 27 11.32 12.36 -15.60
CA LYS A 27 10.65 13.08 -14.51
C LYS A 27 9.57 12.24 -13.82
N TYR A 28 8.99 11.29 -14.56
CA TYR A 28 7.80 10.55 -14.14
C TYR A 28 8.05 9.04 -13.99
N VAL A 29 9.01 8.49 -14.74
CA VAL A 29 9.28 7.05 -14.83
C VAL A 29 10.73 6.75 -14.49
N TYR A 30 10.95 5.77 -13.62
CA TYR A 30 12.28 5.33 -13.18
C TYR A 30 13.15 4.70 -14.25
N ASP A 31 12.54 3.91 -15.14
CA ASP A 31 13.23 3.23 -16.23
C ASP A 31 12.60 3.65 -17.56
N PRO A 32 12.95 4.86 -18.06
CA PRO A 32 12.48 5.35 -19.34
C PRO A 32 12.78 4.37 -20.48
N GLU A 33 13.93 3.68 -20.45
CA GLU A 33 14.33 2.77 -21.52
C GLU A 33 13.47 1.50 -21.58
N ARG A 34 13.16 0.89 -20.44
CA ARG A 34 12.21 -0.22 -20.39
C ARG A 34 10.83 0.25 -20.83
N TYR A 35 10.39 1.41 -20.36
CA TYR A 35 9.08 1.97 -20.72
C TYR A 35 8.94 2.21 -22.23
N LEU A 36 9.96 2.81 -22.86
CA LEU A 36 10.03 3.05 -24.30
C LEU A 36 10.01 1.73 -25.12
N ARG A 37 10.44 0.61 -24.53
CA ARG A 37 10.39 -0.72 -25.14
C ARG A 37 9.04 -1.41 -24.97
N THR A 38 8.31 -1.13 -23.89
CA THR A 38 7.07 -1.85 -23.54
C THR A 38 5.80 -1.14 -24.03
N VAL A 39 5.79 0.18 -24.08
CA VAL A 39 4.60 0.95 -24.45
C VAL A 39 4.54 1.19 -25.95
N ARG A 40 3.33 1.08 -26.52
CA ARG A 40 3.16 1.35 -27.94
C ARG A 40 3.24 2.86 -28.19
N PRO A 41 3.89 3.28 -29.27
CA PRO A 41 4.16 4.69 -29.55
C PRO A 41 2.98 5.62 -29.57
N ARG A 42 1.89 5.12 -30.15
CA ARG A 42 0.63 5.85 -30.26
C ARG A 42 -0.02 6.10 -28.89
N ASP A 43 0.33 5.30 -27.88
CA ASP A 43 -0.22 5.39 -26.53
C ASP A 43 0.63 6.33 -25.66
N PHE A 44 1.85 6.71 -26.08
CA PHE A 44 2.74 7.57 -25.29
C PHE A 44 2.13 8.92 -24.87
N PRO A 45 1.40 9.67 -25.73
CA PRO A 45 0.81 10.94 -25.31
C PRO A 45 -0.18 10.77 -24.16
N SER A 46 -1.08 9.79 -24.25
CA SER A 46 -2.09 9.52 -23.22
C SER A 46 -1.46 9.07 -21.90
N TYR A 47 -0.39 8.28 -21.95
CA TYR A 47 0.34 7.93 -20.73
C TYR A 47 1.07 9.13 -20.13
N LEU A 48 1.72 9.98 -20.93
CA LEU A 48 2.40 11.17 -20.42
C LEU A 48 1.42 12.14 -19.76
N GLU A 49 0.26 12.37 -20.38
CA GLU A 49 -0.84 13.15 -19.80
C GLU A 49 -1.28 12.55 -18.46
N SER A 50 -1.53 11.23 -18.41
CA SER A 50 -1.88 10.54 -17.17
C SER A 50 -0.81 10.68 -16.08
N TRP A 51 0.48 10.64 -16.43
CA TRP A 51 1.58 10.87 -15.47
C TRP A 51 1.64 12.31 -14.96
N GLN A 52 1.34 13.29 -15.82
CA GLN A 52 1.30 14.70 -15.44
C GLN A 52 0.12 14.99 -14.52
N GLU A 53 -1.05 14.45 -14.84
CA GLU A 53 -2.23 14.46 -13.96
C GLU A 53 -1.89 13.77 -12.62
N THR A 54 -1.15 12.66 -12.68
CA THR A 54 -0.65 11.93 -11.51
C THR A 54 0.19 12.80 -10.59
N ALA A 55 1.20 13.45 -11.15
CA ALA A 55 2.06 14.37 -10.43
C ALA A 55 1.26 15.55 -9.83
N ALA A 56 0.31 16.11 -10.58
CA ALA A 56 -0.49 17.24 -10.12
C ALA A 56 -1.40 16.89 -8.94
N LEU A 57 -2.04 15.71 -8.92
CA LEU A 57 -2.80 15.31 -7.73
C LEU A 57 -1.87 14.98 -6.56
N TYR A 58 -0.73 14.32 -6.80
CA TYR A 58 0.25 14.05 -5.74
C TYR A 58 0.66 15.35 -5.03
N ASP A 59 1.08 16.36 -5.78
CA ASP A 59 1.52 17.66 -5.26
C ASP A 59 0.41 18.38 -4.46
N ARG A 60 -0.85 18.14 -4.84
CA ARG A 60 -2.01 18.68 -4.13
C ARG A 60 -2.34 17.90 -2.87
N TRP A 61 -2.31 16.57 -2.91
CA TRP A 61 -2.86 15.69 -1.88
C TRP A 61 -1.86 15.39 -0.77
N GLU A 62 -0.60 15.14 -1.11
CA GLU A 62 0.42 14.72 -0.15
C GLU A 62 0.55 15.71 1.03
N PRO A 63 0.60 17.03 0.83
CA PRO A 63 0.72 17.96 1.95
C PRO A 63 -0.52 17.96 2.85
N GLN A 64 -1.69 17.75 2.27
CA GLN A 64 -2.96 17.72 3.00
C GLN A 64 -3.07 16.44 3.84
N LEU A 65 -2.64 15.31 3.29
CA LEU A 65 -2.56 14.04 4.01
C LEU A 65 -1.58 14.12 5.18
N ARG A 66 -0.39 14.67 4.97
CA ARG A 66 0.58 14.88 6.06
C ARG A 66 0.03 15.77 7.16
N LYS A 67 -0.63 16.85 6.78
CA LYS A 67 -1.27 17.76 7.73
C LYS A 67 -2.37 17.02 8.51
N PHE A 68 -3.19 16.22 7.84
CA PHE A 68 -4.20 15.40 8.47
C PHE A 68 -3.59 14.40 9.47
N ALA A 69 -2.58 13.64 9.06
CA ALA A 69 -1.89 12.69 9.94
C ALA A 69 -1.29 13.39 11.16
N THR A 70 -0.62 14.53 10.95
CA THR A 70 -0.07 15.36 12.04
C THR A 70 -1.16 15.80 13.02
N GLN A 71 -2.30 16.29 12.50
CA GLN A 71 -3.43 16.69 13.33
C GLN A 71 -4.05 15.51 14.08
N ALA A 72 -4.15 14.35 13.45
CA ALA A 72 -4.65 13.14 14.08
C ALA A 72 -3.75 12.69 15.24
N ARG A 73 -2.41 12.78 15.08
CA ARG A 73 -1.46 12.48 16.16
C ARG A 73 -1.61 13.39 17.39
N LEU A 74 -2.03 14.64 17.20
CA LEU A 74 -2.29 15.55 18.32
C LEU A 74 -3.53 15.16 19.12
N GLN A 75 -4.49 14.47 18.50
CA GLN A 75 -5.73 14.02 19.13
C GLN A 75 -5.58 12.62 19.72
N ASN A 76 -4.84 11.75 19.05
CA ASN A 76 -4.63 10.35 19.39
C ASN A 76 -3.13 10.11 19.58
N ILE A 77 -2.63 10.35 20.79
CA ILE A 77 -1.22 10.13 21.10
C ILE A 77 -0.99 8.61 21.23
N PRO A 78 -0.05 8.01 20.49
CA PRO A 78 0.29 6.60 20.67
C PRO A 78 0.71 6.32 22.13
N PRO A 79 0.24 5.22 22.73
CA PRO A 79 0.67 4.86 24.08
C PRO A 79 2.18 4.61 24.13
N LEU A 80 2.78 4.88 25.30
CA LEU A 80 4.19 4.58 25.54
C LEU A 80 4.36 3.06 25.73
N GLN A 81 5.51 2.53 25.30
CA GLN A 81 5.75 1.08 25.32
C GLN A 81 5.65 0.46 26.72
N ASP A 82 6.07 1.18 27.76
CA ASP A 82 5.99 0.77 29.17
C ASP A 82 4.57 0.80 29.76
N THR A 83 3.62 1.40 29.04
CA THR A 83 2.20 1.46 29.41
C THR A 83 1.35 0.39 28.72
N LEU A 84 1.94 -0.37 27.79
CA LEU A 84 1.23 -1.41 27.05
C LEU A 84 0.98 -2.64 27.92
N SER A 85 -0.18 -3.27 27.72
CA SER A 85 -0.47 -4.58 28.30
C SER A 85 0.40 -5.68 27.65
N GLU A 86 0.56 -6.83 28.31
CA GLU A 86 1.24 -8.00 27.72
C GLU A 86 0.59 -8.41 26.38
N ARG A 87 -0.73 -8.27 26.31
CA ARG A 87 -1.53 -8.52 25.11
C ARG A 87 -1.13 -7.59 23.96
N ASP A 88 -1.03 -6.29 24.24
CA ASP A 88 -0.67 -5.30 23.22
C ASP A 88 0.80 -5.40 22.83
N LEU A 89 1.70 -5.70 23.77
CA LEU A 89 3.11 -5.98 23.48
C LEU A 89 3.26 -7.16 22.52
N ALA A 90 2.48 -8.23 22.71
CA ALA A 90 2.48 -9.37 21.79
C ALA A 90 2.02 -8.97 20.38
N LYS A 91 0.96 -8.16 20.25
CA LYS A 91 0.51 -7.64 18.94
C LYS A 91 1.58 -6.76 18.29
N VAL A 92 2.18 -5.85 19.04
CA VAL A 92 3.25 -4.97 18.55
C VAL A 92 4.41 -5.81 18.03
N SER A 93 4.82 -6.87 18.73
CA SER A 93 5.90 -7.76 18.29
C SER A 93 5.57 -8.49 16.98
N ILE A 94 4.32 -8.94 16.80
CA ILE A 94 3.86 -9.56 15.55
C ILE A 94 3.93 -8.53 14.40
N ILE A 95 3.36 -7.34 14.60
CA ILE A 95 3.34 -6.27 13.60
C ILE A 95 4.76 -5.82 13.25
N GLU A 96 5.63 -5.66 14.25
CA GLU A 96 7.05 -5.34 14.05
C GLU A 96 7.73 -6.32 13.10
N SER A 97 7.52 -7.62 13.32
CA SER A 97 8.07 -8.66 12.44
C SER A 97 7.48 -8.60 11.03
N MET A 98 6.24 -8.16 10.85
CA MET A 98 5.65 -8.01 9.51
C MET A 98 6.26 -6.81 8.78
N ILE A 99 6.29 -5.65 9.44
CA ILE A 99 6.88 -4.42 8.89
C ILE A 99 8.34 -4.65 8.48
N ALA A 100 9.13 -5.33 9.32
CA ALA A 100 10.53 -5.61 9.04
C ALA A 100 10.76 -6.52 7.81
N ARG A 101 9.75 -7.30 7.40
CA ARG A 101 9.83 -8.23 6.25
C ARG A 101 9.21 -7.66 4.98
N THR A 102 8.39 -6.62 5.09
CA THR A 102 7.77 -5.99 3.92
C THR A 102 8.82 -5.33 3.05
N GLU A 103 8.75 -5.55 1.74
CA GLU A 103 9.65 -4.88 0.80
C GLU A 103 9.24 -3.42 0.61
N THR A 104 10.18 -2.50 0.82
CA THR A 104 9.90 -1.08 0.63
C THR A 104 9.61 -0.82 -0.85
N PRO A 105 8.51 -0.11 -1.18
CA PRO A 105 8.21 0.25 -2.55
C PRO A 105 9.40 1.01 -3.11
N PRO A 106 9.91 0.62 -4.29
CA PRO A 106 11.11 1.25 -4.79
C PRO A 106 10.82 2.73 -5.07
N ARG A 107 11.79 3.63 -4.86
CA ARG A 107 11.67 5.10 -5.07
C ARG A 107 11.48 5.52 -6.54
N VAL A 108 11.09 4.55 -7.36
CA VAL A 108 10.91 4.53 -8.80
C VAL A 108 9.87 5.57 -9.23
N PHE A 109 8.85 5.81 -8.41
CA PHE A 109 7.78 6.74 -8.71
C PHE A 109 7.79 7.91 -7.73
N ARG A 110 8.33 9.05 -8.16
CA ARG A 110 8.43 10.25 -7.32
C ARG A 110 7.06 10.79 -6.87
N HIS A 111 6.01 10.51 -7.64
CA HIS A 111 4.65 10.96 -7.42
C HIS A 111 3.73 9.83 -6.93
N GLN A 112 4.25 8.99 -6.03
CA GLN A 112 3.47 7.99 -5.30
C GLN A 112 3.52 8.30 -3.81
N VAL A 113 2.36 8.29 -3.18
CA VAL A 113 2.25 8.37 -1.72
C VAL A 113 2.25 6.94 -1.18
N VAL A 114 3.08 6.70 -0.17
CA VAL A 114 3.13 5.43 0.55
C VAL A 114 2.29 5.57 1.82
N PHE A 115 1.12 4.95 1.83
CA PHE A 115 0.26 4.89 3.01
C PHE A 115 0.61 3.65 3.80
N CYS A 116 0.71 3.80 5.12
CA CYS A 116 0.75 2.64 5.98
C CYS A 116 -0.29 2.76 7.08
N VAL A 117 -1.12 1.73 7.16
CA VAL A 117 -2.18 1.61 8.14
C VAL A 117 -1.73 0.63 9.20
N VAL A 118 -1.71 1.06 10.45
CA VAL A 118 -1.34 0.24 11.61
C VAL A 118 -2.22 0.57 12.82
N PRO A 119 -2.42 -0.37 13.75
CA PRO A 119 -3.01 -0.07 15.05
C PRO A 119 -2.28 1.06 15.77
N LEU A 120 -3.03 1.84 16.58
CA LEU A 120 -2.49 2.95 17.37
C LEU A 120 -1.28 2.52 18.23
N ILE A 121 -1.34 1.31 18.79
CA ILE A 121 -0.26 0.72 19.61
C ILE A 121 1.03 0.44 18.82
N ALA A 122 0.94 0.24 17.50
CA ALA A 122 2.06 -0.14 16.64
C ALA A 122 2.66 1.05 15.87
N LEU A 123 2.03 2.23 15.92
CA LEU A 123 2.57 3.44 15.28
C LEU A 123 4.01 3.79 15.67
N PRO A 124 4.46 3.67 16.94
CA PRO A 124 5.85 3.97 17.29
C PRO A 124 6.84 3.07 16.55
N VAL A 125 6.55 1.77 16.51
CA VAL A 125 7.37 0.78 15.78
C VAL A 125 7.32 1.04 14.29
N ALA A 126 6.14 1.32 13.73
CA ALA A 126 6.00 1.65 12.32
C ALA A 126 6.80 2.90 11.95
N ASN A 127 6.79 3.97 12.76
CA ASN A 127 7.62 5.16 12.54
C ASN A 127 9.13 4.87 12.57
N GLN A 128 9.55 3.91 13.39
CA GLN A 128 10.96 3.55 13.51
C GLN A 128 11.44 2.68 12.34
N LEU A 129 10.64 1.69 11.97
CA LEU A 129 11.04 0.67 10.99
C LEU A 129 10.67 1.05 9.56
N TRP A 130 9.58 1.79 9.38
CA TRP A 130 9.01 2.05 8.09
C TRP A 130 8.86 3.54 7.82
N PRO A 131 9.18 4.00 6.62
CA PRO A 131 9.95 3.36 5.53
C PRO A 131 11.47 3.61 5.71
N GLY A 132 11.93 3.74 6.97
CA GLY A 132 13.26 4.23 7.29
C GLY A 132 13.42 5.73 7.00
N SER A 133 14.00 6.09 5.86
CA SER A 133 14.29 7.47 5.45
C SER A 133 13.43 7.98 4.28
N ASP A 134 12.40 7.22 3.89
CA ASP A 134 11.46 7.67 2.85
C ASP A 134 10.50 8.71 3.40
N ASP A 135 10.77 9.95 2.99
CA ASP A 135 10.00 11.11 3.36
C ASP A 135 8.59 11.07 2.80
N ARG A 136 8.26 10.22 1.81
CA ARG A 136 6.94 10.12 1.16
C ARG A 136 5.91 9.32 1.96
N CYS A 137 6.31 8.61 3.01
CA CYS A 137 5.38 7.79 3.77
C CYS A 137 4.54 8.61 4.75
N VAL A 138 3.28 8.19 4.87
CA VAL A 138 2.36 8.67 5.89
C VAL A 138 1.77 7.47 6.63
N LEU A 139 1.89 7.49 7.95
CA LEU A 139 1.31 6.48 8.83
C LEU A 139 -0.05 6.95 9.37
N LEU A 140 -1.03 6.07 9.31
CA LEU A 140 -2.39 6.28 9.80
C LEU A 140 -2.84 5.07 10.62
N THR A 141 -3.87 5.26 11.46
CA THR A 141 -4.65 4.12 11.98
C THR A 141 -5.79 3.75 11.04
N SER A 142 -6.38 2.56 11.23
CA SER A 142 -7.55 2.12 10.46
C SER A 142 -8.73 3.10 10.59
N GLU A 143 -8.95 3.67 11.79
CA GLU A 143 -9.96 4.71 12.00
C GLU A 143 -9.63 6.00 11.24
N GLU A 144 -8.37 6.44 11.29
CA GLU A 144 -7.94 7.65 10.60
C GLU A 144 -7.98 7.51 9.09
N MET A 145 -7.66 6.33 8.57
CA MET A 145 -7.84 5.99 7.16
C MET A 145 -9.32 6.10 6.77
N GLY A 146 -10.24 5.52 7.55
CA GLY A 146 -11.67 5.65 7.30
C GLY A 146 -12.16 7.11 7.30
N ARG A 147 -11.64 7.96 8.21
CA ARG A 147 -11.94 9.40 8.20
C ARG A 147 -11.36 10.09 6.96
N TRP A 148 -10.11 9.79 6.62
CA TRP A 148 -9.46 10.33 5.43
C TRP A 148 -10.28 10.02 4.16
N ASP A 149 -10.66 8.76 3.98
CA ASP A 149 -11.46 8.29 2.85
C ASP A 149 -12.85 8.99 2.81
N SER A 150 -13.43 9.33 3.96
CA SER A 150 -14.71 10.04 4.02
C SER A 150 -14.63 11.54 3.69
N ILE A 151 -13.50 12.18 3.99
CA ILE A 151 -13.26 13.60 3.62
C ILE A 151 -13.02 13.69 2.12
N TRP A 152 -12.28 12.71 1.61
CA TRP A 152 -11.88 12.61 0.22
C TRP A 152 -12.64 11.48 -0.45
N GLN A 153 -13.97 11.62 -0.53
CA GLN A 153 -14.85 10.71 -1.29
C GLN A 153 -14.40 10.75 -2.75
N HIS A 154 -13.45 9.89 -3.12
CA HIS A 154 -12.70 9.94 -4.37
C HIS A 154 -13.63 10.06 -5.59
N PRO A 155 -13.80 11.25 -6.20
CA PRO A 155 -14.63 11.42 -7.38
C PRO A 155 -13.88 11.01 -8.66
N GLU A 156 -12.56 10.81 -8.54
CA GLU A 156 -11.62 10.56 -9.61
C GLU A 156 -10.91 9.25 -9.27
N GLU A 157 -10.81 8.33 -10.23
CA GLU A 157 -10.32 6.94 -10.12
C GLU A 157 -8.86 6.83 -9.61
N ALA A 158 -8.62 7.18 -8.35
CA ALA A 158 -7.31 7.38 -7.73
C ALA A 158 -6.54 6.08 -7.41
N PHE A 159 -6.84 4.98 -8.09
CA PHE A 159 -6.32 3.67 -7.73
C PHE A 159 -4.87 3.40 -8.18
N PRO A 160 -4.37 3.70 -9.41
CA PRO A 160 -3.00 3.34 -9.85
C PRO A 160 -1.76 3.96 -9.12
N TRP A 161 -1.93 4.79 -8.08
CA TRP A 161 -0.96 5.82 -7.63
C TRP A 161 -0.55 5.66 -6.17
N PHE A 162 -1.28 4.84 -5.41
CA PHE A 162 -1.05 4.63 -4.00
C PHE A 162 -0.37 3.29 -3.78
N CYS A 163 0.68 3.33 -2.96
CA CYS A 163 1.23 2.13 -2.34
C CYS A 163 0.65 2.10 -0.92
N ARG A 164 -0.39 1.31 -0.69
CA ARG A 164 -0.96 1.13 0.65
C ARG A 164 -0.40 -0.15 1.24
N PHE A 165 0.11 -0.05 2.46
CA PHE A 165 0.39 -1.18 3.32
C PHE A 165 -0.59 -1.13 4.49
N ASP A 166 -1.13 -2.29 4.85
CA ASP A 166 -2.06 -2.44 5.95
C ASP A 166 -1.56 -3.59 6.83
N TRP A 167 -1.27 -3.31 8.09
CA TRP A 167 -0.89 -4.30 9.09
C TRP A 167 -1.83 -4.14 10.27
N ASP A 168 -2.80 -5.01 10.40
CA ASP A 168 -3.83 -4.91 11.45
C ASP A 168 -3.96 -6.22 12.24
N VAL A 169 -4.54 -6.11 13.44
CA VAL A 169 -4.81 -7.24 14.33
C VAL A 169 -6.24 -7.12 14.84
N TYR A 170 -7.12 -7.97 14.33
CA TYR A 170 -8.50 -8.06 14.81
C TYR A 170 -8.55 -8.94 16.05
N ASP A 171 -8.92 -8.32 17.16
CA ASP A 171 -8.85 -8.90 18.48
C ASP A 171 -10.02 -8.48 19.39
N PRO A 172 -11.03 -9.34 19.61
CA PRO A 172 -11.30 -10.54 18.82
C PRO A 172 -11.80 -10.17 17.41
N PRO A 173 -11.62 -11.03 16.41
CA PRO A 173 -12.19 -10.84 15.09
C PRO A 173 -13.72 -10.84 15.14
N SER A 174 -14.34 -9.91 14.41
CA SER A 174 -15.79 -9.83 14.30
C SER A 174 -16.35 -11.01 13.51
N GLN A 175 -17.19 -11.82 14.14
CA GLN A 175 -17.87 -12.92 13.46
C GLN A 175 -18.77 -12.46 12.31
N TYR A 176 -19.20 -11.19 12.27
CA TYR A 176 -20.00 -10.68 11.16
C TYR A 176 -19.14 -10.54 9.89
N TRP A 177 -17.97 -9.94 10.02
CA TRP A 177 -17.07 -9.69 8.89
C TRP A 177 -16.29 -10.94 8.46
N PHE A 178 -16.01 -11.85 9.39
CA PHE A 178 -15.20 -13.04 9.16
C PHE A 178 -16.00 -14.34 9.33
N HIS A 179 -17.31 -14.32 9.04
CA HIS A 179 -18.21 -15.47 9.25
C HIS A 179 -17.84 -16.71 8.43
N GLU A 180 -17.13 -16.53 7.31
CA GLU A 180 -16.69 -17.63 6.45
C GLU A 180 -15.38 -18.28 6.96
N TYR A 181 -14.71 -17.67 7.94
CA TYR A 181 -13.43 -18.17 8.41
C TYR A 181 -13.62 -19.17 9.53
N ASP A 182 -12.90 -20.29 9.44
CA ASP A 182 -12.69 -21.13 10.61
C ASP A 182 -11.72 -20.39 11.55
N LEU A 183 -12.27 -19.81 12.61
CA LEU A 183 -11.52 -19.11 13.66
C LEU A 183 -11.36 -19.97 14.91
N THR A 184 -11.44 -21.30 14.78
CA THR A 184 -11.29 -22.24 15.90
C THR A 184 -9.86 -22.22 16.44
N THR A 185 -9.77 -22.07 17.76
CA THR A 185 -8.53 -22.06 18.55
C THR A 185 -8.53 -23.18 19.60
N PRO A 186 -7.36 -23.55 20.16
CA PRO A 186 -7.29 -24.45 21.31
C PRO A 186 -8.14 -23.97 22.50
N GLU A 187 -8.65 -24.91 23.30
CA GLU A 187 -9.45 -24.61 24.48
C GLU A 187 -8.72 -23.65 25.43
N GLY A 188 -9.41 -22.61 25.88
CA GLY A 188 -8.85 -21.60 26.77
C GLY A 188 -8.03 -20.50 26.08
N SER A 189 -7.99 -20.48 24.74
CA SER A 189 -7.31 -19.42 23.97
C SER A 189 -8.28 -18.66 23.08
N GLU A 190 -7.98 -17.38 22.84
CA GLU A 190 -8.78 -16.46 22.05
C GLU A 190 -8.20 -16.30 20.63
N PRO A 191 -9.05 -16.24 19.59
CA PRO A 191 -8.59 -16.04 18.22
C PRO A 191 -8.15 -14.60 17.99
N TRP A 192 -6.98 -14.43 17.37
CA TRP A 192 -6.53 -13.19 16.75
C TRP A 192 -6.42 -13.40 15.25
N LEU A 193 -6.97 -12.48 14.48
CA LEU A 193 -6.79 -12.47 13.03
C LEU A 193 -5.80 -11.37 12.68
N ILE A 194 -4.62 -11.77 12.21
CA ILE A 194 -3.58 -10.86 11.77
C ILE A 194 -3.76 -10.66 10.27
N HIS A 195 -3.90 -9.41 9.85
CA HIS A 195 -4.12 -9.05 8.46
C HIS A 195 -2.91 -8.26 7.96
N TYR A 196 -2.37 -8.72 6.83
CA TYR A 196 -1.33 -8.03 6.08
C TYR A 196 -1.80 -7.81 4.66
N PHE A 197 -1.89 -6.56 4.24
CA PHE A 197 -2.32 -6.21 2.89
C PHE A 197 -1.38 -5.20 2.27
N SER A 198 -1.10 -5.37 0.98
CA SER A 198 -0.36 -4.40 0.19
C SER A 198 -1.07 -4.15 -1.14
N TRP A 199 -1.26 -2.89 -1.48
CA TRP A 199 -1.93 -2.45 -2.70
C TRP A 199 -1.01 -1.53 -3.46
N PHE A 200 -0.77 -1.88 -4.71
CA PHE A 200 -0.01 -1.13 -5.68
C PHE A 200 -0.90 -0.85 -6.87
N GLY A 201 -1.48 0.34 -6.86
CA GLY A 201 -2.31 0.72 -7.96
C GLY A 201 -3.70 0.06 -7.98
N SER A 202 -4.35 0.06 -9.15
CA SER A 202 -5.68 -0.51 -9.36
C SER A 202 -5.71 -2.01 -9.66
N LEU A 203 -4.55 -2.62 -9.90
CA LEU A 203 -4.46 -3.97 -10.48
C LEU A 203 -3.55 -4.93 -9.70
N CYS A 204 -2.88 -4.47 -8.66
CA CYS A 204 -1.98 -5.30 -7.88
C CYS A 204 -2.31 -5.13 -6.39
N ALA A 205 -3.03 -6.10 -5.84
CA ALA A 205 -3.19 -6.26 -4.41
C ALA A 205 -2.62 -7.62 -4.03
N GLU A 206 -1.87 -7.67 -2.93
CA GLU A 206 -1.44 -8.92 -2.32
C GLU A 206 -1.83 -8.86 -0.85
N GLY A 207 -2.53 -9.89 -0.38
CA GLY A 207 -2.99 -10.01 0.99
C GLY A 207 -2.70 -11.36 1.57
N LYS A 208 -2.46 -11.35 2.87
CA LYS A 208 -2.32 -12.55 3.68
C LYS A 208 -3.01 -12.33 5.00
N GLU A 209 -3.72 -13.35 5.44
CA GLU A 209 -4.29 -13.42 6.76
C GLU A 209 -3.72 -14.61 7.50
N ASP A 210 -3.38 -14.38 8.77
CA ASP A 210 -2.86 -15.41 9.66
C ASP A 210 -3.74 -15.51 10.89
N LEU A 211 -4.20 -16.73 11.19
CA LEU A 211 -4.89 -17.01 12.45
C LEU A 211 -3.84 -17.29 13.53
N TRP A 212 -3.95 -16.52 14.61
CA TRP A 212 -3.17 -16.68 15.82
C TRP A 212 -4.10 -16.97 17.00
N SER A 213 -3.55 -17.57 18.05
CA SER A 213 -4.24 -17.74 19.33
C SER A 213 -3.51 -16.99 20.44
N TRP A 214 -4.27 -16.48 21.40
CA TRP A 214 -3.75 -15.90 22.64
C TRP A 214 -4.29 -16.65 23.85
N ASP A 215 -3.40 -17.20 24.67
CA ASP A 215 -3.75 -18.01 25.86
C ASP A 215 -3.80 -17.20 27.18
N GLY A 216 -3.72 -15.87 27.09
CA GLY A 216 -3.57 -15.00 28.26
C GLY A 216 -2.12 -14.61 28.58
N LYS A 217 -1.13 -15.27 27.98
CA LYS A 217 0.30 -15.03 28.24
C LYS A 217 1.15 -14.94 26.98
N GLN A 218 0.85 -15.76 25.97
CA GLN A 218 1.63 -15.85 24.74
C GLN A 218 0.72 -15.94 23.51
N ALA A 219 1.18 -15.31 22.44
CA ALA A 219 0.57 -15.44 21.12
C ALA A 219 1.25 -16.61 20.39
N ALA A 220 0.45 -17.45 19.74
CA ALA A 220 0.94 -18.55 18.93
C ALA A 220 0.29 -18.51 17.54
N PHE A 221 1.13 -18.59 16.50
CA PHE A 221 0.67 -18.78 15.14
C PHE A 221 0.02 -20.16 15.00
N LEU A 222 -1.20 -20.21 14.44
CA LEU A 222 -1.89 -21.46 14.17
C LEU A 222 -1.78 -21.86 12.70
N ARG A 223 -2.19 -20.98 11.79
CA ARG A 223 -2.20 -21.24 10.35
C ARG A 223 -2.40 -19.95 9.56
N SER A 224 -2.03 -19.98 8.28
CA SER A 224 -2.46 -18.98 7.30
C SER A 224 -3.86 -19.32 6.80
N ILE A 225 -4.67 -18.30 6.57
CA ILE A 225 -5.98 -18.41 5.94
C ILE A 225 -5.78 -18.12 4.45
N GLU A 226 -6.06 -19.12 3.60
CA GLU A 226 -6.04 -18.94 2.16
C GLU A 226 -7.35 -18.25 1.75
N HIS A 227 -7.25 -17.09 1.09
CA HIS A 227 -8.36 -16.54 0.34
C HIS A 227 -8.52 -17.36 -0.93
N TRP A 228 -9.77 -17.69 -1.27
CA TRP A 228 -10.07 -18.23 -2.59
C TRP A 228 -9.69 -17.17 -3.62
N ASP A 229 -8.84 -17.53 -4.58
CA ASP A 229 -8.54 -16.72 -5.77
C ASP A 229 -9.88 -16.27 -6.40
N ALA A 230 -10.16 -14.96 -6.34
CA ALA A 230 -11.30 -14.34 -7.02
C ALA A 230 -10.97 -14.08 -8.49
#